data_AF-K3WI17-F1
#
_entry.id   AF-K3WI17-F1
#
_cell.length_a   1.000
_cell.length_b   1.000
_cell.length_c   1.000
_cell.angle_alpha   90.00
_cell.angle_beta   90.00
_cell.angle_gamma   90.00
#
_symmetry.space_group_name_H-M   'P 1'
#
loop_
_entity.id
_entity.type
_entity.pdbx_description
1 polymer ?
#
loop_
_entity_poly.entity_id
_entity_poly.type
_entity_poly.pdbx_seq_one_letter_code
_entity_poly.pdbx_strand_id
1 'polypeptide(L)'
;MSSSADDGGTTVTRTEVLETVYELSRLLNTGLDRETLPIVMALIQKGVNPEALAAVIKDLRRDAAAASASSSGGASSVSATADAERVFTGKQPLPQQDLQVSQPHSYERGQ
;
A
#
# COMPACT_ATOMS: atom_id res chain seq x y z
N MET A 1 -14.24 16.92 -67.79
CA MET A 1 -14.68 17.75 -66.66
C MET A 1 -14.85 16.84 -65.45
N SER A 2 -13.80 16.66 -64.65
CA SER A 2 -13.86 15.96 -63.37
C SER A 2 -13.39 16.94 -62.29
N SER A 3 -14.31 17.76 -61.77
CA SER A 3 -14.12 18.50 -60.51
C SER A 3 -14.39 17.50 -59.38
N SER A 4 -13.42 17.16 -58.53
CA SER A 4 -12.83 17.97 -57.47
C SER A 4 -13.88 18.40 -56.45
N ALA A 5 -14.09 17.55 -55.45
CA ALA A 5 -14.76 17.84 -54.19
C ALA A 5 -14.18 16.90 -53.13
N ASP A 6 -12.90 17.13 -52.78
CA ASP A 6 -12.39 16.69 -51.48
C ASP A 6 -12.90 17.71 -50.47
N ASP A 7 -13.95 17.32 -49.73
CA ASP A 7 -14.48 18.09 -48.60
C ASP A 7 -13.42 18.05 -47.49
N GLY A 8 -12.77 19.18 -47.24
CA GLY A 8 -11.75 19.38 -46.23
C GLY A 8 -12.28 19.32 -44.79
N GLY A 9 -13.12 18.33 -44.48
CA GLY A 9 -13.43 17.95 -43.12
C GLY A 9 -12.23 17.19 -42.55
N THR A 10 -11.45 17.83 -41.67
CA THR A 10 -10.42 17.14 -40.89
C THR A 10 -11.10 16.09 -40.01
N THR A 11 -11.20 14.86 -40.50
CA THR A 11 -11.71 13.72 -39.74
C THR A 11 -10.68 13.40 -38.68
N VAL A 12 -10.81 14.01 -37.50
CA VAL A 12 -9.93 13.75 -36.37
C VAL A 12 -10.09 12.29 -35.99
N THR A 13 -9.03 11.51 -36.17
CA THR A 13 -9.03 10.10 -35.82
C THR A 13 -8.93 9.95 -34.31
N ARG A 14 -9.48 8.85 -33.79
CA ARG A 14 -9.36 8.51 -32.36
C ARG A 14 -7.89 8.50 -31.90
N THR A 15 -6.99 8.07 -32.77
CA THR A 15 -5.55 8.02 -32.49
C THR A 15 -4.99 9.41 -32.28
N GLU A 16 -5.32 10.36 -33.15
CA GLU A 16 -4.89 11.76 -33.02
C GLU A 16 -5.42 12.40 -31.73
N VAL A 17 -6.69 12.17 -31.39
CA VAL A 17 -7.26 12.65 -30.12
C VAL A 17 -6.48 12.09 -28.93
N LEU A 18 -6.21 10.78 -28.92
CA LEU A 18 -5.48 10.13 -27.83
C LEU A 18 -4.03 10.64 -27.71
N GLU A 19 -3.37 10.95 -28.83
CA GLU A 19 -2.03 11.55 -28.82
C GLU A 19 -2.06 12.94 -28.20
N THR A 20 -2.97 13.81 -28.64
CA THR A 20 -3.09 15.16 -28.08
C THR A 20 -3.41 15.12 -26.58
N VAL A 21 -4.34 14.26 -26.15
CA VAL A 21 -4.69 14.13 -24.72
C VAL A 21 -3.53 13.55 -23.90
N TYR A 22 -2.74 12.63 -24.48
CA TYR A 22 -1.53 12.11 -23.82
C TYR A 22 -0.45 13.19 -23.67
N GLU A 23 -0.27 14.06 -24.66
CA GLU A 23 0.64 15.20 -24.55
C GLU A 23 0.21 16.17 -23.44
N LEU A 24 -1.09 16.51 -23.38
CA LEU A 24 -1.65 17.31 -22.28
C LEU A 24 -1.42 16.66 -20.91
N SER A 25 -1.63 15.35 -20.81
CA SER A 25 -1.38 14.56 -19.60
C SER A 25 0.08 14.64 -19.14
N ARG A 26 1.04 14.61 -20.08
CA ARG A 26 2.47 14.78 -19.77
C ARG A 26 2.78 16.20 -19.29
N LEU A 27 2.24 17.22 -19.95
CA LEU A 27 2.45 18.61 -19.57
C LEU A 27 1.92 18.88 -18.14
N LEU A 28 0.77 18.29 -17.81
CA LEU A 28 0.17 18.38 -16.47
C LEU A 28 0.75 17.38 -15.46
N ASN A 29 1.71 16.56 -15.87
CA ASN A 29 2.38 15.54 -15.06
C ASN A 29 1.40 14.63 -14.29
N THR A 30 0.29 14.23 -14.92
CA THR A 30 -0.73 13.40 -14.27
C THR A 30 -0.24 11.98 -13.98
N GLY A 31 0.77 11.52 -14.74
CA GLY A 31 1.35 10.19 -14.63
C GLY A 31 0.48 9.08 -15.22
N LEU A 32 -0.39 9.40 -16.19
CA LEU A 32 -1.18 8.41 -16.93
C LEU A 32 -0.41 7.89 -18.16
N ASP A 33 -0.31 6.56 -18.28
CA ASP A 33 0.33 5.87 -19.41
C ASP A 33 -0.58 5.80 -20.65
N ARG A 34 0.03 5.52 -21.82
CA ARG A 34 -0.70 5.33 -23.10
C ARG A 34 -1.70 4.18 -23.06
N GLU A 35 -1.49 3.20 -22.18
CA GLU A 35 -2.39 2.06 -21.97
C GLU A 35 -3.59 2.46 -21.09
N THR A 36 -3.36 3.26 -20.05
CA THR A 36 -4.37 3.59 -19.03
C THR A 36 -5.28 4.75 -19.46
N LEU A 37 -4.72 5.74 -20.16
CA LEU A 37 -5.44 6.91 -20.65
C LEU A 37 -6.70 6.58 -21.50
N PRO A 38 -6.66 5.68 -22.50
CA PRO A 38 -7.85 5.33 -23.26
C PRO A 38 -8.93 4.64 -22.41
N ILE A 39 -8.55 3.91 -21.36
CA ILE A 39 -9.49 3.28 -20.43
C ILE A 39 -10.22 4.37 -19.62
N VAL A 40 -9.48 5.34 -19.07
CA VAL A 40 -10.03 6.47 -18.33
C VAL A 40 -10.99 7.28 -19.21
N MET A 41 -10.61 7.58 -20.46
CA MET A 41 -11.49 8.27 -21.41
C MET A 41 -12.77 7.46 -21.70
N ALA A 42 -12.67 6.15 -21.89
CA ALA A 42 -13.84 5.31 -22.13
C ALA A 42 -14.79 5.27 -20.92
N LEU A 43 -14.27 5.32 -19.69
CA LEU A 43 -15.09 5.40 -18.48
C LEU A 43 -15.81 6.74 -18.39
N ILE A 44 -15.12 7.85 -18.68
CA ILE A 44 -15.73 9.19 -18.69
C ILE A 44 -16.82 9.26 -19.78
N GLN A 45 -16.58 8.68 -20.96
CA GLN A 45 -17.57 8.64 -22.04
C GLN A 45 -18.82 7.82 -21.69
N LYS A 46 -18.71 6.89 -20.73
CA LYS A 46 -19.85 6.14 -20.16
C LYS A 46 -20.59 6.89 -19.04
N GLY A 47 -20.19 8.13 -18.74
CA GLY A 47 -20.84 8.98 -17.73
C GLY A 47 -20.25 8.84 -16.32
N VAL A 48 -19.06 8.25 -16.18
CA VAL A 48 -18.36 8.23 -14.88
C VAL A 48 -17.85 9.63 -14.54
N ASN A 49 -18.04 10.06 -13.30
CA ASN A 49 -17.54 11.36 -12.81
C ASN A 49 -16.00 11.38 -12.82
N PRO A 50 -15.34 12.32 -13.53
CA PRO A 50 -13.89 12.41 -13.61
C PRO A 50 -13.23 12.60 -12.23
N GLU A 51 -13.88 13.31 -11.30
CA GLU A 51 -13.27 13.60 -10.00
C GLU A 51 -13.27 12.40 -9.06
N ALA A 52 -14.35 11.62 -9.09
CA ALA A 52 -14.40 10.35 -8.38
C ALA A 52 -13.40 9.35 -8.97
N LEU A 53 -13.28 9.31 -10.30
CA LEU A 53 -12.32 8.43 -11.00
C LEU A 53 -10.87 8.80 -10.65
N ALA A 54 -10.55 10.10 -10.58
CA ALA A 54 -9.24 10.57 -10.18
C ALA A 54 -8.87 10.15 -8.75
N ALA A 55 -9.83 10.18 -7.81
CA ALA A 55 -9.61 9.69 -6.44
C ALA A 55 -9.27 8.20 -6.42
N VAL A 56 -10.08 7.38 -7.11
CA VAL A 56 -9.85 5.92 -7.21
C VAL A 56 -8.50 5.59 -7.84
N ILE A 57 -8.10 6.28 -8.91
CA ILE A 57 -6.79 6.07 -9.55
C ILE A 57 -5.64 6.39 -8.59
N LYS A 58 -5.76 7.46 -7.80
CA LYS A 58 -4.74 7.84 -6.80
C LYS A 58 -4.62 6.79 -5.70
N ASP A 59 -5.75 6.29 -5.20
CA ASP A 59 -5.77 5.26 -4.17
C ASP A 59 -5.14 3.96 -4.68
N LEU A 60 -5.52 3.50 -5.88
CA LEU A 60 -4.94 2.30 -6.49
C LEU A 60 -3.43 2.42 -6.71
N ARG A 61 -2.94 3.60 -7.13
CA ARG A 61 -1.49 3.84 -7.30
C ARG A 61 -0.75 3.82 -5.97
N ARG A 62 -1.36 4.38 -4.92
CA ARG A 62 -0.80 4.36 -3.56
C ARG A 62 -0.70 2.93 -3.04
N ASP A 63 -1.75 2.13 -3.22
CA ASP A 63 -1.79 0.73 -2.78
C ASP A 63 -0.77 -0.13 -3.54
N ALA A 64 -0.63 0.08 -4.85
CA ALA A 64 0.40 -0.59 -5.66
C ALA A 64 1.83 -0.23 -5.22
N ALA A 65 2.08 1.03 -4.88
CA ALA A 65 3.36 1.48 -4.33
C ALA A 65 3.65 0.87 -2.95
N ALA A 66 2.63 0.76 -2.09
CA ALA A 66 2.76 0.12 -0.78
C ALA A 66 3.02 -1.41 -0.90
N ALA A 67 2.32 -2.08 -1.80
CA ALA A 67 2.49 -3.51 -2.05
C ALA A 67 3.89 -3.85 -2.58
N SER A 68 4.42 -3.03 -3.51
CA SER A 68 5.78 -3.19 -4.02
C SER A 68 6.84 -2.93 -2.95
N ALA A 69 6.68 -1.91 -2.11
CA ALA A 69 7.58 -1.64 -0.98
C ALA A 69 7.62 -2.79 0.05
N SER A 70 6.48 -3.42 0.34
CA SER A 70 6.42 -4.55 1.28
C SER A 70 7.03 -5.85 0.74
N SER A 71 7.21 -5.97 -0.57
CA SER A 71 7.80 -7.16 -1.22
C SER A 71 9.34 -7.13 -1.29
N SER A 72 9.97 -5.98 -1.04
CA SER A 72 11.43 -5.76 -1.15
C SER A 72 12.17 -5.80 0.20
N GLY A 73 11.50 -6.11 1.32
CA GLY A 73 12.09 -6.11 2.67
C GLY A 73 12.65 -7.47 3.15
N GLY A 74 12.73 -8.47 2.28
CA GLY A 74 13.09 -9.85 2.63
C GLY A 74 14.48 -10.29 2.17
N ALA A 75 15.54 -9.52 2.45
CA ALA A 75 16.91 -10.01 2.38
C ALA A 75 17.64 -9.65 3.67
N SER A 76 17.67 -10.64 4.55
CA SER A 76 18.22 -10.65 5.90
C SER A 76 19.71 -10.26 5.91
N SER A 77 20.03 -9.11 6.48
CA SER A 77 21.34 -8.85 7.08
C SER A 77 21.20 -8.98 8.60
N VAL A 78 20.99 -10.20 9.10
CA VAL A 78 21.28 -10.51 10.51
C VAL A 78 22.71 -11.07 10.58
N SER A 79 23.67 -10.17 10.45
CA SER A 79 25.07 -10.48 10.76
C SER A 79 25.32 -10.21 12.23
N ALA A 80 25.34 -11.31 13.01
CA ALA A 80 26.04 -11.55 14.28
C ALA A 80 25.66 -10.64 15.49
N THR A 81 25.50 -11.12 16.72
CA THR A 81 26.40 -11.96 17.53
C THR A 81 25.68 -12.53 18.78
N ALA A 82 26.28 -13.58 19.36
CA ALA A 82 26.17 -14.07 20.75
C ALA A 82 24.87 -14.83 21.15
N ASP A 83 24.89 -16.17 21.23
CA ASP A 83 25.47 -17.00 22.31
C ASP A 83 24.63 -16.95 23.60
N ALA A 84 23.78 -17.97 23.79
CA ALA A 84 23.51 -18.66 25.06
C ALA A 84 22.20 -19.46 24.98
N GLU A 85 22.31 -20.75 25.23
CA GLU A 85 21.23 -21.72 25.29
C GLU A 85 20.05 -21.27 26.17
N ARG A 86 18.85 -21.23 25.59
CA ARG A 86 17.61 -21.42 26.35
C ARG A 86 16.85 -22.62 25.80
N VAL A 87 17.32 -23.79 26.22
CA VAL A 87 16.51 -25.00 26.33
C VAL A 87 15.27 -24.66 27.16
N PHE A 88 14.13 -24.61 26.48
CA PHE A 88 12.80 -24.52 27.06
C PHE A 88 12.52 -25.82 27.83
N THR A 89 12.97 -25.89 29.08
CA THR A 89 12.46 -26.85 30.07
C THR A 89 11.62 -26.08 31.07
N GLY A 90 10.35 -26.49 31.16
CA GLY A 90 9.32 -25.76 31.88
C GLY A 90 9.66 -25.51 33.34
N LYS A 91 9.54 -24.25 33.75
CA LYS A 91 9.09 -23.75 35.06
C LYS A 91 9.21 -22.22 35.04
N GLN A 92 8.09 -21.53 34.88
CA GLN A 92 8.01 -20.11 35.22
C GLN A 92 8.24 -19.97 36.74
N PRO A 93 9.18 -19.13 37.22
CA PRO A 93 9.28 -18.83 38.64
C PRO A 93 8.20 -17.82 39.03
N LEU A 94 7.33 -18.20 39.98
CA LEU A 94 6.38 -17.26 40.60
C LEU A 94 7.17 -16.20 41.38
N PRO A 95 6.80 -14.90 41.31
CA PRO A 95 7.32 -13.90 42.22
C PRO A 95 6.69 -14.14 43.60
N GLN A 96 7.41 -14.82 44.48
CA GLN A 96 7.00 -15.02 45.87
C GLN A 96 7.17 -13.66 46.58
N GLN A 97 6.07 -12.90 46.60
CA GLN A 97 5.99 -11.66 47.36
C GLN A 97 6.15 -11.98 48.85
N ASP A 98 7.05 -11.23 49.45
CA ASP A 98 7.47 -11.23 50.84
C ASP A 98 6.27 -11.25 51.80
N LEU A 99 6.07 -12.39 52.47
CA LEU A 99 5.23 -12.47 53.66
C LEU A 99 6.15 -12.61 54.87
N GLN A 100 6.92 -11.55 55.17
CA GLN A 100 7.47 -11.35 56.51
C GLN A 100 6.33 -11.17 57.50
N VAL A 101 5.84 -12.28 58.05
CA VAL A 101 5.14 -12.30 59.33
C VAL A 101 6.04 -13.00 60.33
N SER A 102 6.62 -12.18 61.20
CA SER A 102 7.46 -12.52 62.34
C SER A 102 6.96 -13.74 63.11
N GLN A 103 7.80 -14.76 63.24
CA GLN A 103 7.82 -15.62 64.42
C GLN A 103 8.34 -14.78 65.63
N PRO A 104 8.40 -15.32 66.86
CA PRO A 104 7.47 -16.18 67.61
C PRO A 104 7.21 -15.57 69.01
N HIS A 105 6.14 -15.92 69.74
CA HIS A 105 6.17 -15.92 71.22
C HIS A 105 4.95 -16.64 71.85
N SER A 106 5.23 -17.82 72.40
CA SER A 106 4.82 -18.35 73.72
C SER A 106 3.40 -18.10 74.28
N TYR A 107 2.70 -19.18 74.65
CA TYR A 107 2.55 -19.57 76.07
C TYR A 107 1.94 -20.98 76.21
N GLU A 108 2.70 -21.91 76.79
CA GLU A 108 2.17 -23.07 77.50
C GLU A 108 1.40 -22.60 78.75
N ARG A 109 0.16 -23.05 78.97
CA ARG A 109 -0.34 -23.44 80.30
C ARG A 109 -1.64 -24.23 80.18
N GLY A 110 -1.66 -25.39 80.82
CA GLY A 110 -2.61 -26.47 80.59
C GLY A 110 -4.01 -26.33 81.18
N GLN A 111 -4.80 -27.36 80.86
CA GLN A 111 -5.56 -28.18 81.80
C GLN A 111 -5.56 -29.63 81.29
#